data_AF-X0QF40-F1
#
_entry.id   AF-X0QF40-F1
#
_cell.length_a   1.000
_cell.length_b   1.000
_cell.length_c   1.000
_cell.angle_alpha   90.00
_cell.angle_beta   90.00
_cell.angle_gamma   90.00
#
_symmetry.space_group_name_H-M   'P 1'
#
loop_
_entity.id
_entity.type
_entity.pdbx_description
1 polymer ?
#
loop_
_entity_poly.entity_id
_entity_poly.type
_entity_poly.pdbx_seq_one_letter_code
_entity_poly.pdbx_strand_id
1 'polypeptide(L)'
;MSIIMKYQLDNSQIDDTPCAALYRPKIEYFLPAIIGCFIMNDEWNEQALFELKQKVKADILVGLQTDDHDHESLDIVEAVIKCHPEEINDVVELLDVTSASTIIGIDAVDIINLLERGNSFQFVHTSATGEVELDVVKTATYKLIGQLEKTHDTKGVFVGMQSMQSLPMESLAYISDAIEEWSSADDASIYYCSSMTNEPNSFHLKVIYIED
;
A
#
# COMPACT_ATOMS: atom_id res chain seq x y z
N MET A 1 40.66 -19.67 -0.85
CA MET A 1 39.25 -20.01 -1.15
C MET A 1 38.42 -19.32 -0.08
N SER A 2 37.96 -18.11 -0.39
CA SER A 2 37.26 -17.24 0.56
C SER A 2 35.77 -17.55 0.53
N ILE A 3 35.21 -17.89 1.69
CA ILE A 3 33.77 -17.87 1.91
C ILE A 3 33.49 -16.49 2.50
N ILE A 4 32.91 -15.59 1.70
CA ILE A 4 32.36 -14.33 2.19
C ILE A 4 30.98 -14.69 2.76
N MET A 5 30.87 -14.64 4.09
CA MET A 5 29.61 -14.75 4.81
C MET A 5 28.70 -13.57 4.42
N LYS A 6 27.52 -13.90 3.89
CA LYS A 6 26.40 -12.98 3.68
C LYS A 6 25.74 -12.67 5.04
N TYR A 7 25.63 -11.37 5.32
CA TYR A 7 24.73 -10.70 6.25
C TYR A 7 24.47 -11.37 7.61
N GLN A 8 25.23 -10.93 8.63
CA GLN A 8 24.70 -10.89 9.99
C GLN A 8 23.82 -9.64 10.10
N LEU A 9 22.50 -9.83 10.19
CA LEU A 9 21.58 -8.83 10.73
C LEU A 9 21.94 -8.64 12.20
N ASP A 10 22.51 -7.47 12.51
CA ASP A 10 22.80 -7.05 13.87
C ASP A 10 21.47 -6.68 14.53
N ASN A 11 21.06 -7.50 15.49
CA ASN A 11 19.71 -7.57 16.03
C ASN A 11 19.55 -6.63 17.25
N SER A 12 19.95 -5.35 17.13
CA SER A 12 19.93 -4.43 18.29
C SER A 12 19.56 -2.96 18.02
N GLN A 13 18.82 -2.68 16.95
CA GLN A 13 17.91 -1.53 16.88
C GLN A 13 16.65 -2.05 16.18
N ILE A 14 15.51 -2.02 16.85
CA ILE A 14 14.24 -2.01 16.11
C ILE A 14 14.35 -0.72 15.28
N ASP A 15 14.55 -0.87 13.98
CA ASP A 15 14.64 0.25 13.08
C ASP A 15 13.25 0.89 13.09
N ASP A 16 13.04 1.92 13.93
CA ASP A 16 11.81 2.73 14.01
C ASP A 16 11.58 3.54 12.71
N THR A 17 12.37 3.26 11.66
CA THR A 17 12.21 3.79 10.32
C THR A 17 10.90 3.24 9.72
N PRO A 18 9.92 4.10 9.38
CA PRO A 18 8.70 3.64 8.74
C PRO A 18 9.02 3.00 7.38
N CYS A 19 8.21 2.03 6.99
CA CYS A 19 8.29 1.44 5.65
C CYS A 19 7.89 2.46 4.59
N ALA A 20 6.87 3.29 4.85
CA ALA A 20 6.45 4.34 3.95
C ALA A 20 6.26 5.70 4.66
N ALA A 21 6.61 6.79 3.98
CA ALA A 21 6.40 8.14 4.51
C ALA A 21 6.05 9.13 3.41
N LEU A 22 5.19 10.11 3.75
CA LEU A 22 4.81 11.20 2.85
C LEU A 22 5.74 12.40 2.98
N TYR A 23 6.34 12.81 1.88
CA TYR A 23 7.24 13.95 1.81
C TYR A 23 6.65 15.13 1.07
N ARG A 24 7.03 16.34 1.51
CA ARG A 24 6.61 17.61 0.90
C ARG A 24 7.84 18.43 0.51
N PRO A 25 7.77 19.25 -0.55
CA PRO A 25 8.93 19.98 -1.10
C PRO A 25 9.62 20.94 -0.12
N LYS A 26 8.93 21.36 0.95
CA LYS A 26 9.34 22.45 1.86
C LYS A 26 9.69 21.99 3.28
N ILE A 27 9.97 20.70 3.48
CA ILE A 27 10.34 20.17 4.79
C ILE A 27 11.86 20.20 4.96
N GLU A 28 12.34 20.74 6.10
CA GLU A 28 13.77 20.84 6.42
C GLU A 28 14.35 19.53 6.97
N TYR A 29 13.51 18.63 7.47
CA TYR A 29 13.92 17.37 8.08
C TYR A 29 13.18 16.18 7.48
N PHE A 30 13.93 15.37 6.75
CA PHE A 30 13.44 14.16 6.11
C PHE A 30 13.82 12.97 6.98
N LEU A 31 12.82 12.36 7.65
CA LEU A 31 13.01 11.05 8.27
C LEU A 31 13.23 10.02 7.17
N PRO A 32 14.16 9.05 7.32
CA PRO A 32 14.30 7.98 6.36
C PRO A 32 13.01 7.16 6.22
N ALA A 33 12.80 6.58 5.05
CA ALA A 33 11.77 5.57 4.78
C ALA A 33 12.18 4.71 3.59
N ILE A 34 11.74 3.46 3.56
CA ILE A 34 12.05 2.54 2.46
C ILE A 34 11.31 2.99 1.18
N ILE A 35 10.04 3.36 1.33
CA ILE A 35 9.14 3.84 0.29
C ILE A 35 8.89 5.33 0.51
N GLY A 36 9.36 6.16 -0.42
CA GLY A 36 9.14 7.60 -0.35
C GLY A 36 7.92 8.03 -1.15
N CYS A 37 6.84 8.40 -0.46
CA CYS A 37 5.63 8.90 -1.11
C CYS A 37 5.69 10.43 -1.27
N PHE A 38 5.16 10.94 -2.37
CA PHE A 38 4.99 12.38 -2.58
C PHE A 38 3.73 12.66 -3.41
N ILE A 39 3.08 13.80 -3.17
CA ILE A 39 1.93 14.22 -3.98
C ILE A 39 2.47 14.78 -5.30
N MET A 40 1.99 14.26 -6.43
CA MET A 40 2.36 14.76 -7.76
C MET A 40 1.82 16.17 -7.94
N ASN A 41 2.70 17.11 -8.30
CA ASN A 41 2.39 18.49 -8.63
C ASN A 41 3.62 19.16 -9.26
N ASP A 42 3.41 20.36 -9.80
CA ASP A 42 4.45 21.16 -10.45
C ASP A 42 5.59 21.63 -9.51
N GLU A 43 5.48 21.46 -8.19
CA GLU A 43 6.58 21.79 -7.27
C GLU A 43 7.69 20.73 -7.30
N TRP A 44 7.42 19.53 -7.80
CA TRP A 44 8.40 18.45 -7.95
C TRP A 44 8.98 18.42 -9.37
N ASN A 45 10.31 18.47 -9.45
CA ASN A 45 11.05 18.17 -10.67
C ASN A 45 12.02 17.01 -10.43
N GLU A 46 12.58 16.43 -11.50
CA GLU A 46 13.49 15.28 -11.41
C GLU A 46 14.65 15.50 -10.41
N GLN A 47 15.26 16.69 -10.42
CA GLN A 47 16.36 17.00 -9.52
C GLN A 47 15.91 17.01 -8.05
N ALA A 48 14.75 17.58 -7.76
CA ALA A 48 14.18 17.62 -6.42
C ALA A 48 13.82 16.22 -5.91
N LEU A 49 13.26 15.36 -6.77
CA LEU A 49 12.96 13.96 -6.44
C LEU A 49 14.23 13.14 -6.27
N PHE A 50 15.26 13.37 -7.08
CA PHE A 50 16.55 12.71 -6.92
C PHE A 50 17.20 13.05 -5.58
N GLU A 51 17.19 14.33 -5.22
CA GLU A 51 17.66 14.76 -3.91
C GLU A 51 16.83 14.18 -2.76
N LEU A 52 15.51 14.11 -2.93
CA LEU A 52 14.62 13.50 -1.95
C LEU A 52 15.03 12.04 -1.72
N LYS A 53 15.08 11.22 -2.78
CA LYS A 53 15.43 9.79 -2.73
C LYS A 53 16.75 9.57 -1.97
N GLN A 54 17.77 10.38 -2.26
CA GLN A 54 19.06 10.32 -1.57
C GLN A 54 19.00 10.74 -0.10
N LYS A 55 18.24 11.81 0.23
CA LYS A 55 18.10 12.33 1.60
C LYS A 55 17.35 11.34 2.50
N VAL A 56 16.26 10.77 2.00
CA VAL A 56 15.42 9.80 2.75
C VAL A 56 15.95 8.37 2.68
N LYS A 57 16.95 8.12 1.82
CA LYS A 57 17.49 6.78 1.54
C LYS A 57 16.41 5.80 1.12
N ALA A 58 15.45 6.28 0.33
CA ALA A 58 14.36 5.45 -0.17
C ALA A 58 14.86 4.55 -1.29
N ASP A 59 14.41 3.29 -1.27
CA ASP A 59 14.66 2.32 -2.33
C ASP A 59 13.81 2.67 -3.56
N ILE A 60 12.57 3.10 -3.35
CA ILE A 60 11.63 3.55 -4.39
C ILE A 60 10.92 4.85 -4.01
N LEU A 61 10.51 5.62 -5.01
CA LEU A 61 9.62 6.76 -4.91
C LEU A 61 8.26 6.42 -5.52
N VAL A 62 7.21 6.79 -4.80
CA VAL A 62 5.81 6.59 -5.21
C VAL A 62 5.12 7.93 -5.33
N GLY A 63 4.66 8.24 -6.55
CA GLY A 63 3.82 9.39 -6.81
C GLY A 63 2.38 9.13 -6.39
N LEU A 64 1.79 10.03 -5.61
CA LEU A 64 0.36 10.03 -5.30
C LEU A 64 -0.32 11.04 -6.21
N GLN A 65 -1.10 10.54 -7.16
CA GLN A 65 -1.86 11.35 -8.10
C GLN A 65 -3.28 11.55 -7.58
N THR A 66 -3.66 12.80 -7.33
CA THR A 66 -4.97 13.13 -6.76
C THR A 66 -5.88 13.91 -7.69
N ASP A 67 -5.44 14.13 -8.92
CA ASP A 67 -6.18 14.77 -9.98
C ASP A 67 -6.20 13.89 -11.24
N ASP A 68 -7.10 14.22 -12.16
CA ASP A 68 -7.23 13.50 -13.43
C ASP A 68 -6.20 13.99 -14.47
N HIS A 69 -5.16 14.71 -14.04
CA HIS A 69 -4.15 15.23 -14.95
C HIS A 69 -3.08 14.18 -15.23
N ASP A 70 -2.85 13.89 -16.50
CA ASP A 70 -1.69 13.11 -16.93
C ASP A 70 -0.43 13.94 -16.70
N HIS A 71 0.21 13.73 -15.55
CA HIS A 71 1.52 14.30 -15.26
C HIS A 71 2.57 13.63 -16.14
N GLU A 72 3.58 14.39 -16.57
CA GLU A 72 4.71 13.80 -17.32
C GLU A 72 5.35 12.69 -16.49
N SER A 73 5.55 11.52 -17.10
CA SER A 73 6.23 10.41 -16.45
C SER A 73 7.68 10.81 -16.15
N LEU A 74 8.02 10.87 -14.87
CA LEU A 74 9.38 11.14 -14.42
C LEU A 74 10.10 9.80 -14.23
N ASP A 75 11.23 9.60 -14.91
CA ASP A 75 11.97 8.31 -14.90
C ASP A 75 12.40 7.85 -13.50
N ILE A 76 12.44 8.76 -12.53
CA ILE A 76 12.81 8.48 -11.13
C ILE A 76 11.64 7.99 -10.26
N VAL A 77 10.41 8.00 -10.79
CA VAL A 77 9.20 7.57 -10.07
C VAL A 77 8.88 6.16 -10.48
N GLU A 78 9.03 5.22 -9.56
CA GLU A 78 8.85 3.80 -9.85
C GLU A 78 7.36 3.39 -9.95
N ALA A 79 6.48 4.07 -9.22
CA ALA A 79 5.04 3.80 -9.26
C ALA A 79 4.21 5.06 -9.02
N VAL A 80 3.06 5.13 -9.67
CA VAL A 80 2.04 6.16 -9.45
C VAL A 80 0.77 5.51 -8.92
N ILE A 81 0.28 5.97 -7.77
CA ILE A 81 -1.00 5.54 -7.18
C ILE A 81 -1.99 6.68 -7.30
N LYS A 82 -3.09 6.43 -8.01
CA LYS A 82 -4.23 7.33 -8.12
C LYS A 82 -5.14 7.15 -6.91
N CYS A 83 -5.47 8.24 -6.23
CA CYS A 83 -6.35 8.24 -5.06
C CYS A 83 -7.04 9.60 -4.90
N HIS A 84 -8.12 9.69 -4.13
CA HIS A 84 -8.68 10.99 -3.78
C HIS A 84 -7.76 11.76 -2.81
N PRO A 85 -7.79 13.11 -2.79
CA PRO A 85 -6.98 13.93 -1.88
C PRO A 85 -7.14 13.55 -0.39
N GLU A 86 -8.34 13.16 0.03
CA GLU A 86 -8.65 12.70 1.38
C GLU A 86 -8.06 11.33 1.72
N GLU A 87 -7.71 10.52 0.72
CA GLU A 87 -7.23 9.14 0.86
C GLU A 87 -5.69 9.05 0.93
N ILE A 88 -4.97 10.16 0.73
CA ILE A 88 -3.50 10.20 0.75
C ILE A 88 -2.92 9.50 1.99
N ASN A 89 -3.47 9.78 3.17
CA ASN A 89 -2.99 9.17 4.41
C ASN A 89 -3.31 7.68 4.48
N ASP A 90 -4.45 7.25 3.92
CA ASP A 90 -4.84 5.83 3.88
C ASP A 90 -3.90 5.02 2.99
N VAL A 91 -3.47 5.58 1.86
CA VAL A 91 -2.47 4.96 0.96
C VAL A 91 -1.13 4.82 1.67
N VAL A 92 -0.65 5.89 2.31
CA VAL A 92 0.65 5.88 3.01
C VAL A 92 0.62 4.91 4.19
N GLU A 93 -0.46 4.88 4.97
CA GLU A 93 -0.65 3.92 6.06
C GLU A 93 -0.67 2.47 5.55
N LEU A 94 -1.31 2.22 4.40
CA LEU A 94 -1.34 0.88 3.80
C LEU A 94 0.05 0.41 3.35
N LEU A 95 0.85 1.30 2.77
CA LEU A 95 2.23 1.02 2.35
C LEU A 95 3.20 0.90 3.55
N ASP A 96 2.86 1.49 4.70
CA ASP A 96 3.66 1.43 5.92
C ASP A 96 3.50 0.10 6.66
N VAL A 97 3.91 -1.00 6.01
CA VAL A 97 3.84 -2.35 6.56
C VAL A 97 4.85 -2.56 7.67
N THR A 98 4.41 -2.32 8.90
CA THR A 98 5.19 -2.71 10.07
C THR A 98 5.16 -4.22 10.26
N SER A 99 6.28 -4.83 10.62
CA SER A 99 6.42 -6.27 10.88
C SER A 99 5.58 -6.78 12.06
N ALA A 100 4.82 -5.89 12.72
CA ALA A 100 3.90 -6.18 13.82
C ALA A 100 2.46 -6.50 13.34
N SER A 101 2.20 -6.51 12.04
CA SER A 101 0.90 -6.93 11.48
C SER A 101 0.56 -8.37 11.92
N THR A 102 -0.61 -8.53 12.51
CA THR A 102 -0.87 -9.57 13.52
C THR A 102 -1.21 -10.96 12.98
N ILE A 103 -1.28 -11.17 11.66
CA ILE A 103 -1.68 -12.47 11.08
C ILE A 103 -0.98 -12.79 9.74
N ILE A 104 -0.85 -11.84 8.82
CA ILE A 104 -0.30 -12.06 7.48
C ILE A 104 0.97 -11.19 7.32
N GLY A 105 2.12 -11.85 7.34
CA GLY A 105 3.43 -11.22 7.31
C GLY A 105 3.81 -10.81 5.89
N ILE A 106 3.46 -9.58 5.52
CA ILE A 106 4.03 -8.86 4.38
C ILE A 106 5.13 -7.96 4.91
N ASP A 107 6.20 -7.83 4.12
CA ASP A 107 7.25 -6.84 4.36
C ASP A 107 7.34 -5.81 3.22
N ALA A 108 8.22 -4.82 3.39
CA ALA A 108 8.43 -3.78 2.39
C ALA A 108 8.92 -4.35 1.04
N VAL A 109 9.63 -5.48 1.02
CA VAL A 109 10.14 -6.09 -0.21
C VAL A 109 9.01 -6.65 -1.04
N ASP A 110 8.00 -7.27 -0.42
CA ASP A 110 6.79 -7.71 -1.10
C ASP A 110 6.04 -6.55 -1.77
N ILE A 111 5.92 -5.41 -1.07
CA ILE A 111 5.30 -4.20 -1.62
C ILE A 111 6.13 -3.63 -2.78
N ILE A 112 7.45 -3.53 -2.64
CA ILE A 112 8.32 -3.06 -3.72
C ILE A 112 8.16 -3.95 -4.94
N ASN A 113 8.20 -5.28 -4.78
CA ASN A 113 8.02 -6.22 -5.88
C ASN A 113 6.65 -6.07 -6.57
N LEU A 114 5.60 -5.71 -5.83
CA LEU A 114 4.30 -5.39 -6.43
C LEU A 114 4.37 -4.08 -7.22
N LEU A 115 4.94 -3.04 -6.64
CA LEU A 115 5.04 -1.71 -7.25
C LEU A 115 5.95 -1.70 -8.49
N GLU A 116 6.93 -2.60 -8.58
CA GLU A 116 7.78 -2.76 -9.76
C GLU A 116 7.09 -3.52 -10.92
N ARG A 117 5.92 -4.16 -10.70
CA ARG A 117 5.19 -4.90 -11.74
C ARG A 117 4.37 -4.00 -12.67
N GLY A 118 4.10 -2.76 -12.28
CA GLY A 118 3.30 -1.82 -13.05
C GLY A 118 3.68 -0.39 -12.69
N ASN A 119 3.31 0.57 -13.53
CA ASN A 119 3.67 1.97 -13.30
C ASN A 119 2.48 2.80 -12.81
N SER A 120 1.25 2.33 -13.03
CA SER A 120 0.00 2.98 -12.64
C SER A 120 -0.84 2.06 -11.78
N PHE A 121 -1.33 2.59 -10.67
CA PHE A 121 -2.14 1.89 -9.69
C PHE A 121 -3.35 2.73 -9.32
N GLN A 122 -4.42 2.07 -8.92
CA GLN A 122 -5.62 2.69 -8.37
C GLN A 122 -5.77 2.30 -6.90
N PHE A 123 -6.19 3.26 -6.09
CA PHE A 123 -6.53 3.04 -4.69
C PHE A 123 -8.04 3.09 -4.48
N VAL A 124 -8.56 2.15 -3.69
CA VAL A 124 -9.97 2.12 -3.28
C VAL A 124 -10.06 1.81 -1.79
N HIS A 125 -10.83 2.63 -1.07
CA HIS A 125 -11.13 2.43 0.34
C HIS A 125 -12.64 2.30 0.56
N THR A 126 -13.03 1.24 1.26
CA THR A 126 -14.39 1.07 1.76
C THR A 126 -14.41 0.75 3.24
N SER A 127 -15.51 1.14 3.88
CA SER A 127 -15.75 0.78 5.27
C SER A 127 -17.22 0.47 5.53
N ALA A 128 -17.44 -0.25 6.63
CA ALA A 128 -18.74 -0.50 7.18
C ALA A 128 -18.69 -0.44 8.71
N THR A 129 -19.85 -0.18 9.31
CA THR A 129 -20.02 -0.19 10.77
C THR A 129 -21.23 -1.04 11.14
N GLY A 130 -21.18 -1.70 12.29
CA GLY A 130 -22.27 -2.54 12.77
C GLY A 130 -21.87 -3.46 13.93
N GLU A 131 -22.88 -4.06 14.58
CA GLU A 131 -22.67 -4.88 15.78
C GLU A 131 -22.20 -6.31 15.45
N VAL A 132 -22.53 -6.81 14.26
CA VAL A 132 -22.20 -8.18 13.83
C VAL A 132 -21.00 -8.13 12.89
N GLU A 133 -19.83 -8.54 13.38
CA GLU A 133 -18.54 -8.45 12.67
C GLU A 133 -18.60 -9.02 11.23
N LEU A 134 -19.15 -10.22 11.05
CA LEU A 134 -19.23 -10.86 9.74
C LEU A 134 -20.12 -10.08 8.74
N ASP A 135 -21.22 -9.48 9.21
CA ASP A 135 -22.11 -8.68 8.34
C ASP A 135 -21.43 -7.38 7.93
N VAL A 136 -20.65 -6.78 8.83
CA VAL A 136 -19.85 -5.58 8.56
C VAL A 136 -18.77 -5.88 7.52
N VAL A 137 -18.04 -6.99 7.68
CA VAL A 137 -17.05 -7.46 6.71
C VAL A 137 -17.69 -7.67 5.34
N LYS A 138 -18.78 -8.45 5.27
CA LYS A 138 -19.50 -8.71 4.01
C LYS A 138 -19.96 -7.43 3.33
N THR A 139 -20.44 -6.47 4.10
CA THR A 139 -20.91 -5.18 3.58
C THR A 139 -19.76 -4.35 2.99
N ALA A 140 -18.62 -4.26 3.69
CA ALA A 140 -17.45 -3.55 3.19
C ALA A 140 -16.91 -4.22 1.92
N THR A 141 -16.72 -5.54 1.94
CA THR A 141 -16.26 -6.31 0.77
C THR A 141 -17.20 -6.12 -0.42
N TYR A 142 -18.52 -6.21 -0.24
CA TYR A 142 -19.48 -5.99 -1.33
C TYR A 142 -19.36 -4.57 -1.93
N LYS A 143 -19.21 -3.55 -1.09
CA LYS A 143 -18.99 -2.17 -1.57
C LYS A 143 -17.69 -2.06 -2.35
N LEU A 144 -16.61 -2.69 -1.85
CA LEU A 144 -15.31 -2.67 -2.50
C LEU A 144 -15.39 -3.28 -3.90
N ILE A 145 -15.89 -4.52 -4.02
CA ILE A 145 -16.02 -5.20 -5.32
C ILE A 145 -16.89 -4.38 -6.29
N GLY A 146 -17.89 -3.65 -5.79
CA GLY A 146 -18.70 -2.75 -6.61
C GLY A 146 -17.99 -1.48 -7.08
N GLN A 147 -16.91 -1.06 -6.42
CA GLN A 147 -16.10 0.10 -6.77
C GLN A 147 -14.88 -0.25 -7.61
N LEU A 148 -14.32 -1.45 -7.43
CA LEU A 148 -13.24 -1.93 -8.28
C LEU A 148 -13.74 -1.94 -9.74
N GLU A 149 -12.99 -1.28 -10.61
CA GLU A 149 -13.30 -1.31 -12.03
C GLU A 149 -13.28 -2.76 -12.53
N LYS A 150 -14.00 -3.04 -13.62
CA LYS A 150 -13.95 -4.34 -14.28
C LYS A 150 -12.64 -4.49 -15.06
N THR A 151 -11.52 -4.33 -14.39
CA THR A 151 -10.19 -4.56 -14.93
C THR A 151 -9.95 -6.06 -14.86
N HIS A 152 -10.38 -6.75 -15.92
CA HIS A 152 -10.46 -8.22 -15.96
C HIS A 152 -9.11 -8.96 -15.95
N ASP A 153 -7.98 -8.24 -15.87
CA ASP A 153 -6.63 -8.82 -15.99
C ASP A 153 -5.60 -8.11 -15.09
N THR A 154 -6.01 -7.59 -13.90
CA THR A 154 -5.03 -6.97 -13.00
C THR A 154 -3.95 -7.98 -12.59
N LYS A 155 -2.68 -7.60 -12.74
CA LYS A 155 -1.52 -8.48 -12.48
C LYS A 155 -1.08 -8.47 -11.03
N GLY A 156 -1.63 -7.57 -10.22
CA GLY A 156 -1.15 -7.33 -8.86
C GLY A 156 -2.14 -6.55 -8.03
N VAL A 157 -2.38 -7.04 -6.81
CA VAL A 157 -3.34 -6.48 -5.86
C VAL A 157 -2.71 -6.50 -4.47
N PHE A 158 -2.85 -5.40 -3.74
CA PHE A 158 -2.51 -5.31 -2.32
C PHE A 158 -3.72 -4.89 -1.52
N VAL A 159 -4.11 -5.75 -0.57
CA VAL A 159 -5.33 -5.64 0.22
C VAL A 159 -4.96 -5.42 1.69
N GLY A 160 -5.37 -4.28 2.24
CA GLY A 160 -5.29 -3.97 3.66
C GLY A 160 -6.63 -4.14 4.36
N MET A 161 -6.61 -4.91 5.44
CA MET A 161 -7.76 -5.17 6.29
C MET A 161 -7.54 -4.54 7.66
N GLN A 162 -8.47 -3.70 8.12
CA GLN A 162 -8.31 -3.01 9.40
C GLN A 162 -9.57 -3.15 10.26
N SER A 163 -9.38 -3.66 11.47
CA SER A 163 -10.45 -3.96 12.44
C SER A 163 -9.98 -3.72 13.87
N MET A 164 -10.90 -3.63 14.83
CA MET A 164 -10.55 -3.47 16.25
C MET A 164 -9.80 -4.66 16.84
N GLN A 165 -10.02 -5.85 16.29
CA GLN A 165 -9.41 -7.11 16.70
C GLN A 165 -8.99 -7.92 15.48
N SER A 166 -8.17 -8.96 15.70
CA SER A 166 -7.83 -9.93 14.65
C SER A 166 -9.07 -10.50 13.99
N LEU A 167 -9.13 -10.46 12.66
CA LEU A 167 -10.23 -11.07 11.92
C LEU A 167 -10.28 -12.59 12.11
N PRO A 168 -11.48 -13.19 12.25
CA PRO A 168 -11.63 -14.63 12.23
C PRO A 168 -11.35 -15.17 10.83
N MET A 169 -10.93 -16.44 10.76
CA MET A 169 -10.58 -17.11 9.51
C MET A 169 -11.72 -17.10 8.47
N GLU A 170 -12.99 -17.19 8.92
CA GLU A 170 -14.15 -17.11 8.02
C GLU A 170 -14.25 -15.76 7.32
N SER A 171 -13.99 -14.66 8.02
CA SER A 171 -13.99 -13.31 7.43
C SER A 171 -12.83 -13.14 6.45
N LEU A 172 -11.64 -13.63 6.79
CA LEU A 172 -10.48 -13.61 5.89
C LEU A 172 -10.76 -14.39 4.61
N ALA A 173 -11.30 -15.62 4.73
CA ALA A 173 -11.64 -16.46 3.58
C ALA A 173 -12.70 -15.80 2.68
N TYR A 174 -13.72 -15.18 3.27
CA TYR A 174 -14.72 -14.45 2.49
C TYR A 174 -14.13 -13.30 1.68
N ILE A 175 -13.20 -12.54 2.29
CA ILE A 175 -12.52 -11.44 1.60
C ILE A 175 -11.60 -11.99 0.51
N SER A 176 -10.80 -13.02 0.79
CA SER A 176 -9.89 -13.59 -0.20
C SER A 176 -10.64 -14.14 -1.41
N ASP A 177 -11.68 -14.94 -1.18
CA ASP A 177 -12.50 -15.54 -2.23
C ASP A 177 -13.11 -14.45 -3.13
N ALA A 178 -13.60 -13.36 -2.55
CA ALA A 178 -14.20 -12.25 -3.32
C ALA A 178 -13.18 -11.48 -4.16
N ILE A 179 -11.95 -11.27 -3.64
CA ILE A 179 -10.88 -10.58 -4.37
C ILE A 179 -10.32 -11.48 -5.48
N GLU A 180 -10.13 -12.76 -5.21
CA GLU A 180 -9.69 -13.75 -6.21
C GLU A 180 -10.71 -13.89 -7.34
N GLU A 181 -12.01 -13.98 -7.02
CA GLU A 181 -13.08 -14.02 -8.02
C GLU A 181 -13.13 -12.73 -8.87
N TRP A 182 -12.90 -11.56 -8.26
CA TRP A 182 -12.83 -10.30 -8.99
C TRP A 182 -11.63 -10.23 -9.92
N SER A 183 -10.43 -10.59 -9.42
CA SER A 183 -9.17 -10.42 -10.16
C SER A 183 -9.14 -11.20 -11.47
N SER A 184 -9.88 -12.31 -11.58
CA SER A 184 -10.08 -13.16 -12.78
C SER A 184 -8.80 -13.71 -13.46
N ALA A 185 -7.62 -13.23 -13.08
CA ALA A 185 -6.33 -13.58 -13.63
C ALA A 185 -5.68 -14.70 -12.81
N ASP A 186 -5.48 -15.85 -13.45
CA ASP A 186 -4.88 -17.05 -12.85
C ASP A 186 -3.47 -16.81 -12.26
N ASP A 187 -2.79 -15.74 -12.68
CA ASP A 187 -1.42 -15.38 -12.28
C ASP A 187 -1.32 -14.05 -11.49
N ALA A 188 -2.44 -13.49 -11.01
CA ALA A 188 -2.40 -12.26 -10.22
C ALA A 188 -1.64 -12.45 -8.91
N SER A 189 -0.69 -11.55 -8.63
CA SER A 189 0.00 -11.55 -7.33
C SER A 189 -0.82 -10.76 -6.31
N ILE A 190 -1.48 -11.47 -5.40
CA ILE A 190 -2.35 -10.87 -4.39
C ILE A 190 -1.67 -10.93 -3.03
N TYR A 191 -1.57 -9.77 -2.40
CA TYR A 191 -0.94 -9.57 -1.10
C TYR A 191 -2.00 -9.08 -0.10
N TYR A 192 -2.03 -9.66 1.10
CA TYR A 192 -2.94 -9.28 2.17
C TYR A 192 -2.19 -8.83 3.42
N CYS A 193 -2.51 -7.66 3.97
CA CYS A 193 -2.07 -7.24 5.30
C CYS A 193 -3.25 -7.01 6.23
N SER A 194 -3.02 -7.15 7.52
CA SER A 194 -4.01 -6.86 8.56
C SER A 194 -3.43 -5.90 9.60
N SER A 195 -4.15 -4.83 9.90
CA SER A 195 -3.81 -3.87 10.94
C SER A 195 -4.96 -3.69 11.93
N MET A 196 -4.67 -3.07 13.07
CA MET A 196 -5.68 -2.77 14.08
C MET A 196 -6.13 -1.31 13.97
N THR A 197 -7.41 -1.04 14.25
CA THR A 197 -7.95 0.31 14.47
C THR A 197 -8.53 0.46 15.87
N ASN A 198 -8.57 1.68 16.37
CA ASN A 198 -9.26 2.01 17.62
C ASN A 198 -10.74 2.38 17.39
N GLU A 199 -11.19 2.39 16.13
CA GLU A 199 -12.58 2.67 15.79
C GLU A 199 -13.47 1.48 16.19
N PRO A 200 -14.45 1.70 17.09
CA PRO A 200 -15.29 0.61 17.56
C PRO A 200 -16.30 0.20 16.49
N ASN A 201 -16.53 -1.11 16.37
CA ASN A 201 -17.55 -1.67 15.49
C ASN A 201 -17.40 -1.25 14.01
N SER A 202 -16.18 -0.93 13.57
CA SER A 202 -15.87 -0.64 12.17
C SER A 202 -14.95 -1.69 11.57
N PHE A 203 -15.09 -1.85 10.26
CA PHE A 203 -14.15 -2.59 9.43
C PHE A 203 -13.83 -1.76 8.20
N HIS A 204 -12.54 -1.68 7.88
CA HIS A 204 -12.03 -0.97 6.72
C HIS A 204 -11.30 -1.94 5.82
N LEU A 205 -11.53 -1.79 4.53
CA LEU A 205 -10.90 -2.55 3.48
C LEU A 205 -10.33 -1.57 2.47
N LYS A 206 -9.00 -1.61 2.33
CA LYS A 206 -8.22 -0.73 1.48
C LYS A 206 -7.54 -1.59 0.40
N VAL A 207 -7.56 -1.17 -0.86
CA VAL A 207 -6.95 -1.91 -1.96
C VAL A 207 -6.13 -0.98 -2.84
N ILE A 208 -4.92 -1.42 -3.18
CA ILE A 208 -4.10 -0.88 -4.27
C ILE A 208 -4.03 -1.95 -5.35
N TYR A 209 -4.38 -1.64 -6.60
CA TYR A 209 -4.30 -2.60 -7.71
C TYR A 209 -3.70 -1.98 -8.95
N ILE A 210 -3.05 -2.80 -9.78
CA ILE A 210 -2.45 -2.36 -11.04
C ILE A 210 -3.56 -2.02 -12.04
N GLU A 211 -3.48 -0.82 -12.60
CA GLU A 211 -4.30 -0.37 -13.72
C GLU A 211 -3.55 -0.71 -15.02
N ASP A 212 -4.11 -1.64 -15.80
CA ASP A 212 -3.54 -2.11 -17.08
C ASP A 212 -3.74 -1.10 -18.23
#